data_AF-A0A1H6XBS8-F1
#
_entry.id   AF-A0A1H6XBS8-F1
#
_cell.length_a   1.000
_cell.length_b   1.000
_cell.length_c   1.000
_cell.angle_alpha   90.00
_cell.angle_beta   90.00
_cell.angle_gamma   90.00
#
_symmetry.space_group_name_H-M   'P 1'
#
loop_
_entity.id
_entity.type
_entity.pdbx_description
1 polymer ?
#
loop_
_entity_poly.entity_id
_entity_poly.type
_entity_poly.pdbx_seq_one_letter_code
_entity_poly.pdbx_strand_id
1 'polypeptide(L)'
;MPSEGDPALPDWIENAYLPLERYLCEQSDQDAFTHHQATELIAEANPDFRDTDIDHALNYLHNHGWLYKVDDLLFITELQCAKFEESTE
;
A
#
# COMPACT_ATOMS: atom_id res chain seq x y z
N MET A 1 0.63 -11.11 9.59
CA MET A 1 -0.83 -11.29 9.57
C MET A 1 -1.43 -9.92 9.86
N PRO A 2 -2.53 -9.50 9.21
CA PRO A 2 -3.25 -8.32 9.69
C PRO A 2 -3.48 -8.50 11.19
N SER A 3 -3.23 -7.47 11.97
CA SER A 3 -3.47 -7.47 13.42
C SER A 3 -4.92 -7.93 13.65
N GLU A 4 -5.16 -8.79 14.65
CA GLU A 4 -6.45 -9.43 14.97
C GLU A 4 -7.55 -8.41 15.35
N GLY A 5 -7.94 -7.54 14.41
CA GLY A 5 -8.84 -6.42 14.66
C GLY A 5 -9.14 -5.55 13.45
N ASP A 6 -8.29 -5.55 12.42
CA ASP A 6 -8.58 -4.74 11.23
C ASP A 6 -9.60 -5.44 10.33
N PRO A 7 -10.67 -4.72 9.90
CA PRO A 7 -11.60 -5.27 8.94
C PRO A 7 -10.85 -5.63 7.66
N ALA A 8 -11.07 -6.85 7.16
CA ALA A 8 -10.48 -7.31 5.92
C ALA A 8 -10.70 -6.27 4.82
N LEU A 9 -9.63 -5.89 4.13
CA LEU A 9 -9.71 -4.97 3.00
C LEU A 9 -10.59 -5.59 1.91
N PRO A 10 -11.47 -4.81 1.26
CA PRO A 10 -12.06 -5.24 0.01
C PRO A 10 -10.96 -5.60 -1.00
N ASP A 11 -11.12 -6.67 -1.78
CA ASP A 11 -10.09 -7.19 -2.70
C ASP A 11 -9.48 -6.09 -3.60
N TRP A 12 -10.29 -5.17 -4.10
CA TRP A 12 -9.81 -4.09 -4.97
C TRP A 12 -8.97 -3.03 -4.21
N ILE A 13 -9.22 -2.84 -2.91
CA ILE A 13 -8.38 -2.01 -2.04
C ILE A 13 -7.09 -2.75 -1.71
N GLU A 14 -7.17 -4.05 -1.42
CA GLU A 14 -5.98 -4.88 -1.18
C GLU A 14 -5.04 -4.86 -2.39
N ASN A 15 -5.58 -4.95 -3.61
CA ASN A 15 -4.82 -4.84 -4.85
C ASN A 15 -4.11 -3.47 -5.03
N ALA A 16 -4.65 -2.39 -4.44
CA ALA A 16 -3.95 -1.10 -4.37
C ALA A 16 -2.91 -1.04 -3.24
N TYR A 17 -3.13 -1.76 -2.15
CA TYR A 17 -2.23 -1.75 -1.00
C TYR A 17 -0.96 -2.59 -1.23
N LEU A 18 -1.10 -3.80 -1.77
CA LEU A 18 0.01 -4.75 -1.95
C LEU A 18 1.22 -4.19 -2.73
N PRO A 19 1.06 -3.41 -3.82
CA PRO A 19 2.18 -2.82 -4.53
C PRO A 19 2.98 -1.83 -3.67
N LEU A 20 2.30 -1.06 -2.81
CA LEU A 20 2.94 -0.13 -1.88
C LEU A 20 3.74 -0.91 -0.82
N GLU A 21 3.12 -1.93 -0.23
CA GLU A 21 3.78 -2.76 0.79
C GLU A 21 5.02 -3.45 0.21
N ARG A 22 4.88 -4.08 -0.96
CA ARG A 22 5.99 -4.75 -1.66
C ARG A 22 7.13 -3.76 -1.96
N TYR A 23 6.82 -2.58 -2.45
CA TYR A 23 7.85 -1.59 -2.77
C TYR A 23 8.68 -1.19 -1.54
N LEU A 24 8.05 -0.90 -0.39
CA LEU A 24 8.81 -0.57 0.83
C LEU A 24 9.63 -1.77 1.34
N CYS A 25 9.14 -2.99 1.13
CA CYS A 25 9.90 -4.17 1.52
C CYS A 25 11.11 -4.44 0.63
N GLU A 26 11.08 -4.03 -0.63
CA GLU A 26 12.20 -4.14 -1.56
C GLU A 26 13.21 -2.98 -1.42
N GLN A 27 12.79 -1.83 -0.88
CA GLN A 27 13.63 -0.65 -0.69
C GLN A 27 14.13 -0.53 0.76
N SER A 28 15.43 -0.73 0.99
CA SER A 28 16.02 -0.68 2.34
C SER A 28 16.04 0.72 2.98
N ASP A 29 15.98 1.77 2.15
CA ASP A 29 16.23 3.15 2.57
C ASP A 29 14.98 4.04 2.52
N GLN A 30 13.82 3.48 2.17
CA GLN A 30 12.57 4.21 2.00
C GLN A 30 11.48 3.61 2.89
N ASP A 31 10.86 4.45 3.71
CA ASP A 31 9.78 4.10 4.64
C ASP A 31 8.45 4.83 4.34
N ALA A 32 8.47 5.71 3.34
CA ALA A 32 7.36 6.59 3.01
C ALA A 32 7.26 6.85 1.50
N PHE A 33 6.11 7.34 1.07
CA PHE A 33 5.82 7.69 -0.32
C PHE A 33 5.29 9.11 -0.45
N THR A 34 5.56 9.76 -1.57
CA THR A 34 4.70 10.88 -1.98
C THR A 34 3.37 10.33 -2.52
N HIS A 35 2.30 11.13 -2.49
CA HIS A 35 1.03 10.76 -3.12
C HIS A 35 1.19 10.37 -4.60
N HIS A 36 2.06 11.10 -5.32
CA HIS A 36 2.36 10.82 -6.72
C HIS A 36 3.03 9.46 -6.90
N GLN A 37 4.06 9.17 -6.10
CA GLN A 37 4.75 7.87 -6.15
C GLN A 37 3.80 6.72 -5.80
N ALA A 38 2.96 6.88 -4.77
CA ALA A 38 1.96 5.89 -4.43
C ALA A 38 0.97 5.65 -5.59
N THR A 39 0.57 6.73 -6.29
CA THR A 39 -0.31 6.64 -7.46
C THR A 39 0.35 5.87 -8.60
N GLU A 40 1.62 6.16 -8.91
CA GLU A 40 2.38 5.48 -9.97
C GLU A 40 2.54 3.99 -9.68
N LEU A 41 2.89 3.62 -8.44
CA LEU A 41 3.05 2.23 -8.02
C LEU A 41 1.75 1.43 -8.14
N ILE A 42 0.62 2.04 -7.77
CA ILE A 42 -0.69 1.39 -7.88
C ILE A 42 -1.07 1.24 -9.35
N ALA A 43 -0.88 2.28 -10.17
CA ALA A 43 -1.21 2.26 -11.60
C ALA A 43 -0.39 1.23 -12.38
N GLU A 44 0.90 1.08 -12.06
CA GLU A 44 1.78 0.08 -12.68
C GLU A 44 1.32 -1.35 -12.38
N ALA A 45 0.93 -1.61 -11.13
CA ALA A 45 0.46 -2.94 -10.72
C ALA A 45 -1.00 -3.23 -11.12
N ASN A 46 -1.82 -2.20 -11.32
CA ASN A 46 -3.25 -2.30 -11.61
C ASN A 46 -3.61 -1.44 -12.84
N PRO A 47 -3.30 -1.90 -14.07
CA PRO A 47 -3.49 -1.10 -15.28
C PRO A 47 -4.95 -0.77 -15.60
N ASP A 48 -5.91 -1.48 -14.98
CA ASP A 48 -7.34 -1.24 -15.12
C ASP A 48 -7.86 -0.13 -14.17
N PHE A 49 -7.05 0.32 -13.21
CA PHE A 49 -7.44 1.38 -12.27
C PHE A 49 -7.30 2.75 -12.92
N ARG A 50 -8.33 3.58 -12.79
CA ARG A 50 -8.25 5.00 -13.17
C ARG A 50 -7.71 5.81 -12.00
N ASP A 51 -7.18 6.98 -12.27
CA ASP A 51 -6.69 7.92 -11.22
C ASP A 51 -7.71 8.12 -10.09
N THR A 52 -9.00 8.23 -10.41
CA THR A 52 -10.07 8.37 -9.41
C THR A 52 -10.24 7.14 -8.52
N ASP A 53 -10.01 5.94 -9.06
CA ASP A 53 -10.11 4.68 -8.32
C ASP A 53 -8.90 4.55 -7.37
N ILE A 54 -7.71 4.96 -7.84
CA ILE A 54 -6.47 5.01 -7.05
C ILE A 54 -6.58 6.02 -5.91
N ASP A 55 -7.03 7.24 -6.20
CA ASP A 55 -7.28 8.26 -5.17
C ASP A 55 -8.31 7.77 -4.14
N HIS A 56 -9.34 7.05 -4.58
CA HIS A 56 -10.32 6.49 -3.66
C HIS A 56 -9.70 5.41 -2.77
N ALA A 57 -8.86 4.54 -3.33
CA ALA A 57 -8.14 3.51 -2.56
C ALA A 57 -7.18 4.12 -1.53
N LEU A 58 -6.38 5.12 -1.92
CA LEU A 58 -5.47 5.82 -1.01
C LEU A 58 -6.23 6.49 0.14
N ASN A 59 -7.35 7.16 -0.17
CA ASN A 59 -8.21 7.75 0.85
C ASN A 59 -8.84 6.70 1.78
N TYR A 60 -9.27 5.56 1.23
CA TYR A 60 -9.82 4.47 2.03
C TYR A 60 -8.75 3.93 2.99
N LEU A 61 -7.57 3.60 2.48
CA LEU A 61 -6.45 3.07 3.28
C LEU A 61 -6.06 4.06 4.39
N HIS A 62 -6.00 5.35 4.08
CA HIS A 62 -5.74 6.39 5.10
C HIS A 62 -6.85 6.48 6.14
N ASN A 63 -8.12 6.53 5.72
CA ASN A 63 -9.25 6.68 6.64
C ASN A 63 -9.49 5.44 7.53
N HIS A 64 -9.03 4.28 7.08
CA HIS A 64 -9.11 3.02 7.80
C HIS A 64 -7.82 2.66 8.54
N GLY A 65 -6.84 3.55 8.60
CA GLY A 65 -5.63 3.38 9.41
C GLY A 65 -4.57 2.46 8.82
N TRP A 66 -4.69 2.05 7.56
CA TRP A 66 -3.65 1.28 6.85
C TRP A 66 -2.50 2.17 6.37
N LEU A 67 -2.82 3.44 6.09
CA LEU A 67 -1.86 4.49 5.81
C LEU A 67 -2.00 5.63 6.82
N TYR A 68 -0.91 6.32 7.09
CA TYR A 68 -0.93 7.61 7.79
C TYR A 68 -0.10 8.65 7.05
N LYS A 69 -0.43 9.92 7.24
CA LYS A 69 0.21 11.04 6.53
C LYS A 69 1.01 11.93 7.49
N VAL A 70 2.27 12.20 7.17
CA VAL A 70 3.16 13.15 7.88
C VAL A 70 3.89 13.99 6.84
N ASP A 71 3.84 15.32 6.95
CA ASP A 71 4.55 16.25 6.06
C ASP A 71 4.40 15.93 4.56
N ASP A 72 3.17 15.67 4.13
CA ASP A 72 2.82 15.31 2.75
C ASP A 72 3.33 13.95 2.24
N LEU A 73 3.90 13.14 3.13
CA LEU A 73 4.31 11.76 2.86
C LEU A 73 3.32 10.76 3.47
N LEU A 74 3.11 9.66 2.77
CA LEU A 74 2.28 8.53 3.16
C LEU A 74 3.16 7.39 3.68
N PHE A 75 2.79 6.84 4.83
CA PHE A 75 3.48 5.75 5.49
C PHE A 75 2.53 4.58 5.69
N ILE A 76 3.04 3.35 5.61
CA ILE A 76 2.29 2.14 5.96
C ILE A 76 2.30 1.98 7.49
N THR A 77 1.11 1.81 8.08
CA THR A 77 0.96 1.73 9.55
C THR A 77 1.64 0.51 10.15
N GLU A 78 1.48 -0.66 9.51
CA GLU A 78 2.12 -1.91 9.93
C GLU A 78 2.77 -2.60 8.74
N LEU A 79 4.01 -2.21 8.41
CA LEU A 79 4.75 -2.80 7.29
C LEU A 79 5.16 -4.26 7.59
N GLN A 80 4.72 -5.22 6.76
CA GLN A 80 4.97 -6.65 6.98
C GLN A 80 5.83 -7.29 5.87
N CYS A 81 7.15 -7.11 5.92
CA CYS A 81 8.05 -7.64 4.88
C CYS A 81 8.39 -9.13 4.95
N ALA A 82 8.07 -9.79 6.07
CA ALA A 82 8.45 -11.19 6.32
C ALA A 82 7.75 -12.23 5.40
N LYS A 83 6.87 -11.81 4.49
CA LYS A 83 6.13 -12.72 3.59
C LYS A 83 6.71 -12.87 2.18
N PHE A 84 7.69 -12.07 1.77
CA PHE A 84 8.19 -12.09 0.38
C PHE A 84 9.44 -12.97 0.16
N GLU A 85 10.03 -13.55 1.22
CA GLU A 85 11.22 -14.40 1.10
C GLU A 85 10.94 -15.88 0.75
N GLU A 86 9.68 -16.34 0.74
CA GLU A 86 9.37 -17.76 0.59
C GLU A 86 8.69 -18.07 -0.75
N SER A 87 9.40 -17.87 -1.86
CA SER A 87 9.06 -18.46 -3.16
C SER A 87 10.31 -18.57 -4.06
N THR A 88 11.25 -19.43 -3.63
CA THR A 88 12.22 -20.04 -4.55
C THR A 88 12.25 -21.55 -4.25
N GLU A 89 11.40 -22.30 -4.95
CA GLU A 89 11.58 -23.74 -5.20
C GLU A 89 11.95 -23.94 -6.67
#